data_AF-Q9KKM6-F1
#
_entry.id   AF-Q9KKM6-F1
#
_cell.length_a   1.000
_cell.length_b   1.000
_cell.length_c   1.000
_cell.angle_alpha   90.00
_cell.angle_beta   90.00
_cell.angle_gamma   90.00
#
_symmetry.space_group_name_H-M   'P 1'
#
loop_
_entity.id
_entity.type
_entity.pdbx_description
1 polymer ?
#
loop_
_entity_poly.entity_id
_entity_poly.type
_entity_poly.pdbx_seq_one_letter_code
_entity_poly.pdbx_strand_id
1 'polypeptide(L)'
;MRQGIPALLLALSPCLMAAPVLAEEVTSSVLAIDDALFGKHTELQNATDATKLQKVAVDNQQAELNRLTQQAKALDAALKTAKTNLERDYQKMIDEPDLDIQPSQNAYQAAWAQVKQNQVARLDAEQKLQEMQSVLAQYQVQQQTIEQSIALLQQDKMRARVDRLREELQRSGEQKVSFTNVCSSDMTFAQCSKQTTDLALQKAVSQFQLWLIDESSESNAIKGQLSNVSLNIHLLKHEVVDSGFYDGMRFRSIVNAQLEARPAENAPCKLLNIDSQYCFAPGQGDMSQQQQEVAWINLAIRSNQHGDRVTIGGVNYGSTPVEVLLPVGKHQIKIEKEGFRTFEQEVNITSDQTIRVNLHEKANPLRVGQKFADSGKSKVSAPEVITILPGQYLLGENAAKQYNLDHAFALSSTPVTVSQFENFVTQTKYKTDAELKNLCISVNESEIAPVSDSDWRNPGFKQSKDSPVVCVSQNDAKAYARWLSKETGFTYRLPTEEEWEIAARAGSKTDYWWGNKFGAGKANTGWAGTSWSNKSTSPVKAFAPNALGFYDMVGNVWEWTGDSRGLAKGGAWSFSPEMAKAYSELFVGPTTAANYVGFRVLREL
;
A
#
# COMPACT_ATOMS: atom_id res chain seq x y z
N MET A 1 -1.97 -8.23 -80.49
CA MET A 1 -0.57 -7.75 -80.42
C MET A 1 -0.55 -6.38 -81.08
N ARG A 2 -0.38 -5.27 -80.31
CA ARG A 2 0.84 -4.40 -80.25
C ARG A 2 1.15 -3.74 -81.62
N GLN A 3 1.34 -2.43 -81.82
CA GLN A 3 1.77 -1.25 -81.03
C GLN A 3 1.15 0.00 -81.73
N GLY A 4 0.80 1.14 -81.14
CA GLY A 4 1.58 2.06 -80.30
C GLY A 4 1.92 3.32 -81.11
N ILE A 5 1.20 4.45 -80.89
CA ILE A 5 1.58 5.79 -81.38
C ILE A 5 1.70 6.72 -80.16
N PRO A 6 2.81 7.47 -79.99
CA PRO A 6 3.07 8.26 -78.80
C PRO A 6 2.64 9.74 -78.92
N ALA A 7 2.20 10.25 -77.78
CA ALA A 7 2.48 11.54 -77.17
C ALA A 7 2.35 12.83 -78.01
N LEU A 8 1.24 13.53 -77.78
CA LEU A 8 1.04 14.96 -77.99
C LEU A 8 1.56 15.71 -76.75
N LEU A 9 2.56 16.58 -76.91
CA LEU A 9 2.99 17.56 -75.90
C LEU A 9 2.61 18.95 -76.39
N LEU A 10 1.56 19.52 -75.81
CA LEU A 10 1.24 20.95 -75.92
C LEU A 10 1.15 21.51 -74.51
N ALA A 11 2.21 22.20 -74.13
CA ALA A 11 2.28 23.01 -72.93
C ALA A 11 1.42 24.27 -73.13
N LEU A 12 0.37 24.41 -72.33
CA LEU A 12 -0.28 25.69 -72.06
C LEU A 12 -0.49 25.80 -70.55
N SER A 13 0.34 26.63 -69.94
CA SER A 13 0.28 27.04 -68.55
C SER A 13 -0.58 28.30 -68.44
N PRO A 14 -1.56 28.35 -67.51
CA PRO A 14 -2.06 29.62 -67.00
C PRO A 14 -1.59 29.84 -65.57
N CYS A 15 -0.97 31.00 -65.35
CA CYS A 15 -0.68 31.59 -64.03
C CYS A 15 -1.92 31.60 -63.13
N LEU A 16 -1.80 30.99 -61.95
CA LEU A 16 -2.66 31.27 -60.80
C LEU A 16 -1.91 32.23 -59.86
N MET A 17 -2.32 33.49 -59.85
CA MET A 17 -2.00 34.44 -58.78
C MET A 17 -2.92 34.11 -57.59
N ALA A 18 -2.39 33.47 -56.56
CA ALA A 18 -3.06 33.35 -55.27
C ALA A 18 -2.81 34.63 -54.46
N ALA A 19 -3.88 35.31 -54.05
CA ALA A 19 -3.80 36.35 -53.03
C ALA A 19 -3.44 35.70 -51.67
N PRO A 20 -2.64 36.35 -50.81
CA PRO A 20 -2.44 35.86 -49.46
C PRO A 20 -3.76 36.07 -48.69
N VAL A 21 -4.43 34.96 -48.38
CA VAL A 21 -5.46 34.96 -47.33
C VAL A 21 -4.70 35.02 -46.01
N LEU A 22 -4.72 36.18 -45.36
CA LEU A 22 -4.39 36.28 -43.95
C LEU A 22 -5.45 35.45 -43.20
N ALA A 23 -5.03 34.33 -42.62
CA ALA A 23 -5.88 33.53 -41.74
C ALA A 23 -6.08 34.32 -40.44
N GLU A 24 -7.23 34.97 -40.33
CA GLU A 24 -7.76 35.45 -39.06
C GLU A 24 -8.40 34.22 -38.39
N GLU A 25 -7.70 33.61 -37.42
CA GLU A 25 -8.25 32.53 -36.60
C GLU A 25 -9.38 33.09 -35.73
N VAL A 26 -10.59 33.12 -36.28
CA VAL A 26 -11.80 33.25 -35.46
C VAL A 26 -11.99 31.90 -34.77
N THR A 27 -11.53 31.78 -33.53
CA THR A 27 -11.83 30.64 -32.67
C THR A 27 -13.35 30.60 -32.46
N SER A 28 -14.03 29.76 -33.25
CA SER A 28 -15.46 29.58 -33.16
C SER A 28 -15.81 28.93 -31.82
N SER A 29 -16.76 29.51 -31.10
CA SER A 29 -17.22 28.96 -29.83
C SER A 29 -17.83 27.57 -30.04
N VAL A 30 -17.78 26.72 -29.01
CA VAL A 30 -18.38 25.37 -29.06
C VAL A 30 -19.85 25.42 -29.49
N LEU A 31 -20.60 26.45 -29.07
CA LEU A 31 -22.00 26.66 -29.45
C LEU A 31 -22.16 26.95 -30.95
N ALA A 32 -21.31 27.80 -31.53
CA ALA A 32 -21.36 28.10 -32.96
C ALA A 32 -21.07 26.86 -33.82
N ILE A 33 -20.16 25.99 -33.35
CA ILE A 33 -19.85 24.73 -34.04
C ILE A 33 -21.01 23.74 -33.93
N ASP A 34 -21.69 23.68 -32.77
CA ASP A 34 -22.87 22.83 -32.58
C ASP A 34 -24.04 23.24 -33.48
N ASP A 35 -24.28 24.53 -33.64
CA ASP A 35 -25.29 25.05 -34.58
C ASP A 35 -24.95 24.69 -36.04
N ALA A 36 -23.68 24.83 -36.43
CA ALA A 36 -23.21 24.45 -37.76
C ALA A 36 -23.34 22.94 -38.01
N LEU A 37 -23.01 22.12 -37.01
CA LEU A 37 -23.19 20.67 -37.06
C LEU A 37 -24.67 20.32 -37.25
N PHE A 38 -25.57 20.94 -36.49
CA PHE A 38 -27.01 20.69 -36.64
C PHE A 38 -27.52 20.99 -38.06
N GLY A 39 -27.09 22.11 -38.64
CA GLY A 39 -27.39 22.45 -40.04
C GLY A 39 -26.87 21.39 -41.02
N LYS A 40 -25.61 20.96 -40.86
CA LYS A 40 -25.01 19.94 -41.74
C LYS A 40 -25.65 18.56 -41.63
N HIS A 41 -26.10 18.14 -40.44
CA HIS A 41 -26.84 16.88 -40.29
C HIS A 41 -28.20 16.94 -41.01
N THR A 42 -28.86 18.10 -40.98
CA THR A 42 -30.10 18.32 -41.74
C THR A 42 -29.85 18.24 -43.25
N GLU A 43 -28.78 18.88 -43.73
CA GLU A 43 -28.35 18.78 -45.14
C GLU A 43 -28.05 17.32 -45.54
N LEU A 44 -27.36 16.57 -44.68
CA LEU A 44 -27.03 15.16 -44.91
C LEU A 44 -28.29 14.30 -45.01
N GLN A 45 -29.27 14.52 -44.13
CA GLN A 45 -30.55 13.81 -44.18
C GLN A 45 -31.27 14.06 -45.50
N ASN A 46 -31.39 15.33 -45.91
CA ASN A 46 -32.03 15.70 -47.18
C ASN A 46 -31.30 15.08 -48.39
N ALA A 47 -29.96 15.11 -48.39
CA ALA A 47 -29.14 14.49 -49.45
C ALA A 47 -29.29 12.96 -49.48
N THR A 48 -29.40 12.33 -48.31
CA THR A 48 -29.62 10.88 -48.18
C THR A 48 -30.98 10.49 -48.76
N ASP A 49 -32.04 11.24 -48.45
CA ASP A 49 -33.39 11.00 -48.97
C ASP A 49 -33.44 11.16 -50.49
N ALA A 50 -32.82 12.23 -51.02
CA ALA A 50 -32.70 12.44 -52.47
C ALA A 50 -31.92 11.31 -53.17
N THR A 51 -30.80 10.87 -52.60
CA THR A 51 -30.00 9.75 -53.10
C THR A 51 -30.80 8.46 -53.13
N LYS A 52 -31.56 8.17 -52.07
CA LYS A 52 -32.42 6.99 -51.97
C LYS A 52 -33.52 7.00 -53.03
N LEU A 53 -34.17 8.15 -53.24
CA LEU A 53 -35.20 8.31 -54.26
C LEU A 53 -34.63 8.08 -55.67
N GLN A 54 -33.46 8.67 -55.97
CA GLN A 54 -32.79 8.49 -57.25
C GLN A 54 -32.34 7.04 -57.47
N LYS A 55 -31.88 6.37 -56.41
CA LYS A 55 -31.53 4.95 -56.49
C LYS A 55 -32.73 4.08 -56.86
N VAL A 56 -33.90 4.34 -56.28
CA VAL A 56 -35.14 3.64 -56.66
C VAL A 56 -35.48 3.87 -58.13
N ALA A 57 -35.29 5.09 -58.65
CA ALA A 57 -35.51 5.37 -60.07
C ALA A 57 -34.55 4.59 -60.99
N VAL A 58 -33.27 4.52 -60.64
CA VAL A 58 -32.26 3.72 -61.36
C VAL A 58 -32.63 2.23 -61.33
N ASP A 59 -33.00 1.70 -60.15
CA ASP A 59 -33.34 0.28 -59.98
C ASP A 59 -34.59 -0.08 -60.82
N ASN A 60 -35.59 0.81 -60.90
CA ASN A 60 -36.76 0.65 -61.76
C ASN A 60 -36.41 0.67 -63.26
N GLN A 61 -35.56 1.60 -63.70
CA GLN A 61 -35.12 1.69 -65.09
C GLN A 61 -34.30 0.47 -65.51
N GLN A 62 -33.46 -0.05 -64.60
CA GLN A 62 -32.72 -1.29 -64.81
C GLN A 62 -33.66 -2.49 -64.98
N ALA A 63 -34.75 -2.56 -64.20
CA ALA A 63 -35.76 -3.60 -64.35
C ALA A 63 -36.47 -3.54 -65.71
N GLU A 64 -36.76 -2.35 -66.23
CA GLU A 64 -37.34 -2.18 -67.58
C GLU A 64 -36.39 -2.63 -68.67
N LEU A 65 -35.10 -2.28 -68.59
CA LEU A 65 -34.09 -2.78 -69.53
C LEU A 65 -33.98 -4.30 -69.50
N ASN A 66 -34.02 -4.91 -68.31
CA ASN A 66 -34.02 -6.37 -68.17
C ASN A 66 -35.26 -7.01 -68.84
N ARG A 67 -36.43 -6.37 -68.70
CA ARG A 67 -37.68 -6.81 -69.35
C ARG A 67 -37.57 -6.75 -70.88
N LEU A 68 -37.09 -5.63 -71.43
CA LEU A 68 -36.89 -5.46 -72.87
C LEU A 68 -35.85 -6.45 -73.42
N THR A 69 -34.79 -6.73 -72.67
CA THR A 69 -33.78 -7.72 -73.02
C THR A 69 -34.34 -9.14 -73.03
N GLN A 70 -35.26 -9.46 -72.12
CA GLN A 70 -35.95 -10.75 -72.13
C GLN A 70 -36.92 -10.87 -73.32
N GLN A 71 -37.62 -9.78 -73.67
CA GLN A 71 -38.46 -9.73 -74.87
C GLN A 71 -37.65 -9.90 -76.16
N ALA A 72 -36.44 -9.32 -76.22
CA ALA A 72 -35.53 -9.47 -77.36
C ALA A 72 -35.30 -10.96 -77.68
N LYS A 73 -35.02 -11.79 -76.66
CA LYS A 73 -34.82 -13.24 -76.84
C LYS A 73 -36.03 -13.94 -77.46
N ALA A 74 -37.24 -13.56 -77.05
CA ALA A 74 -38.48 -14.13 -77.61
C ALA A 74 -38.72 -13.68 -79.05
N LEU A 75 -38.46 -12.40 -79.35
CA LEU A 75 -38.57 -11.83 -80.69
C LEU A 75 -37.53 -12.42 -81.65
N ASP A 76 -36.30 -12.65 -81.20
CA ASP A 76 -35.26 -13.32 -81.98
C ASP A 76 -35.65 -14.77 -82.33
N ALA A 77 -36.25 -15.49 -81.37
CA ALA A 77 -36.78 -16.83 -81.62
C ALA A 77 -37.96 -16.82 -82.62
N ALA A 78 -38.85 -15.83 -82.52
CA ALA A 78 -39.96 -15.65 -83.46
C ALA A 78 -39.46 -15.30 -84.87
N LEU A 79 -38.48 -14.40 -84.99
CA LEU A 79 -37.84 -14.05 -86.25
C LEU A 79 -37.15 -15.25 -86.89
N LYS A 80 -36.41 -16.03 -86.09
CA LYS A 80 -35.78 -17.28 -86.57
C LYS A 80 -36.83 -18.26 -87.10
N THR A 81 -37.96 -18.40 -86.40
CA THR A 81 -39.07 -19.28 -86.83
C THR A 81 -39.71 -18.78 -88.13
N ALA A 82 -40.01 -17.48 -88.23
CA ALA A 82 -40.57 -16.85 -89.43
C ALA A 82 -39.61 -17.00 -90.63
N LYS A 83 -38.30 -16.85 -90.40
CA LYS A 83 -37.26 -17.08 -91.40
C LYS A 83 -37.28 -18.51 -91.92
N THR A 84 -37.26 -19.50 -91.03
CA THR A 84 -37.30 -20.92 -91.41
C THR A 84 -38.57 -21.27 -92.19
N ASN A 85 -39.73 -20.70 -91.81
CA ASN A 85 -40.98 -20.90 -92.54
C ASN A 85 -40.92 -20.28 -93.94
N LEU A 86 -40.42 -19.05 -94.05
CA LEU A 86 -40.23 -18.37 -95.33
C LEU A 86 -39.28 -19.13 -96.26
N GLU A 87 -38.14 -19.60 -95.75
CA GLU A 87 -37.17 -20.43 -96.51
C GLU A 87 -37.81 -21.74 -96.99
N ARG A 88 -38.64 -22.37 -96.14
CA ARG A 88 -39.39 -23.58 -96.51
C ARG A 88 -40.40 -23.32 -97.63
N ASP A 89 -41.16 -22.24 -97.55
CA ASP A 89 -42.18 -21.93 -98.54
C ASP A 89 -41.55 -21.49 -99.87
N TYR A 90 -40.41 -20.78 -99.84
CA TYR A 90 -39.58 -20.55 -101.03
C TYR A 90 -39.10 -21.84 -101.68
N GLN A 91 -38.70 -22.84 -100.88
CA GLN A 91 -38.25 -24.12 -101.40
C GLN A 91 -39.41 -24.89 -102.07
N LYS A 92 -40.62 -24.82 -101.52
CA LYS A 92 -41.83 -25.46 -102.10
C LYS A 92 -42.28 -24.78 -103.40
N MET A 93 -42.12 -23.46 -103.52
CA MET A 93 -42.45 -22.71 -104.73
C MET A 93 -41.66 -23.19 -105.97
N ILE A 94 -40.52 -23.87 -105.78
CA ILE A 94 -39.75 -24.50 -106.87
C ILE A 94 -40.54 -25.64 -107.53
N ASP A 95 -41.29 -26.41 -106.73
CA ASP A 95 -42.10 -27.55 -107.20
C ASP A 95 -43.56 -27.15 -107.50
N GLU A 96 -44.06 -26.07 -106.88
CA GLU A 96 -45.42 -25.51 -107.04
C GLU A 96 -45.37 -24.01 -107.39
N PRO A 97 -45.29 -23.62 -108.68
CA PRO A 97 -45.07 -22.22 -109.10
C PRO A 97 -46.19 -21.23 -108.72
N ASP A 98 -47.40 -21.73 -108.48
CA ASP A 98 -48.59 -20.91 -108.14
C ASP A 98 -48.77 -20.73 -106.61
N LEU A 99 -47.85 -21.21 -105.78
CA LEU A 99 -47.93 -21.11 -104.32
C LEU A 99 -47.77 -19.66 -103.84
N ASP A 100 -48.80 -19.13 -103.16
CA ASP A 100 -48.75 -17.80 -102.55
C ASP A 100 -47.85 -17.78 -101.29
N ILE A 101 -46.66 -17.22 -101.43
CA ILE A 101 -45.69 -17.04 -100.34
C ILE A 101 -45.80 -15.69 -99.63
N GLN A 102 -46.71 -14.80 -100.06
CA GLN A 102 -46.93 -13.49 -99.46
C GLN A 102 -47.21 -13.55 -97.94
N PRO A 103 -47.97 -14.53 -97.40
CA PRO A 103 -48.18 -14.66 -95.96
C PRO A 103 -46.88 -14.83 -95.16
N SER A 104 -45.96 -15.66 -95.65
CA SER A 104 -44.68 -15.92 -94.99
C SER A 104 -43.69 -14.76 -95.15
N GLN A 105 -43.73 -14.04 -96.27
CA GLN A 105 -42.98 -12.79 -96.46
C GLN A 105 -43.45 -11.71 -95.48
N ASN A 106 -44.76 -11.52 -95.37
CA ASN A 106 -45.36 -10.55 -94.44
C ASN A 106 -45.04 -10.92 -92.98
N ALA A 107 -45.10 -12.20 -92.62
CA ALA A 107 -44.76 -12.69 -91.28
C ALA A 107 -43.29 -12.44 -90.91
N TYR A 108 -42.36 -12.65 -91.86
CA TYR A 108 -40.94 -12.34 -91.66
C TYR A 108 -40.70 -10.84 -91.52
N GLN A 109 -41.29 -10.02 -92.40
CA GLN A 109 -41.17 -8.55 -92.33
C GLN A 109 -41.72 -8.01 -91.01
N ALA A 110 -42.86 -8.53 -90.55
CA ALA A 110 -43.45 -8.16 -89.25
C ALA A 110 -42.55 -8.56 -88.07
N ALA A 111 -42.00 -9.79 -88.07
CA ALA A 111 -41.09 -10.24 -87.03
C ALA A 111 -39.80 -9.40 -86.98
N TRP A 112 -39.25 -9.03 -88.15
CA TRP A 112 -38.06 -8.17 -88.24
C TRP A 112 -38.33 -6.76 -87.74
N ALA A 113 -39.49 -6.19 -88.08
CA ALA A 113 -39.91 -4.88 -87.58
C ALA A 113 -40.02 -4.85 -86.05
N GLN A 114 -40.55 -5.92 -85.43
CA GLN A 114 -40.63 -6.05 -83.97
C GLN A 114 -39.25 -6.15 -83.30
N VAL A 115 -38.32 -6.94 -83.87
CA VAL A 115 -36.93 -7.00 -83.39
C VAL A 115 -36.26 -5.63 -83.46
N LYS A 116 -36.40 -4.92 -84.59
CA LYS A 116 -35.86 -3.57 -84.76
C LYS A 116 -36.46 -2.56 -83.78
N GLN A 117 -37.78 -2.62 -83.54
CA GLN A 117 -38.46 -1.77 -82.57
C GLN A 117 -37.96 -2.03 -81.15
N ASN A 118 -37.83 -3.29 -80.74
CA ASN A 118 -37.27 -3.65 -79.44
C ASN A 118 -35.79 -3.23 -79.30
N GLN A 119 -34.98 -3.35 -80.36
CA GLN A 119 -33.59 -2.89 -80.36
C GLN A 119 -33.48 -1.39 -80.08
N VAL A 120 -34.32 -0.56 -80.72
CA VAL A 120 -34.35 0.89 -80.46
C VAL A 120 -34.81 1.18 -79.03
N ALA A 121 -35.85 0.50 -78.55
CA ALA A 121 -36.35 0.67 -77.18
C ALA A 121 -35.30 0.29 -76.12
N ARG A 122 -34.50 -0.76 -76.37
CA ARG A 122 -33.39 -1.15 -75.49
C ARG A 122 -32.28 -0.12 -75.46
N LEU A 123 -31.86 0.40 -76.62
CA LEU A 123 -30.83 1.44 -76.69
C LEU A 123 -31.26 2.72 -75.96
N ASP A 124 -32.53 3.15 -76.13
CA ASP A 124 -33.10 4.29 -75.39
C ASP A 124 -33.15 4.01 -73.87
N ALA A 125 -33.53 2.79 -73.47
CA ALA A 125 -33.55 2.39 -72.07
C ALA A 125 -32.14 2.31 -71.44
N GLU A 126 -31.14 1.84 -72.19
CA GLU A 126 -29.72 1.81 -71.82
C GLU A 126 -29.17 3.22 -71.64
N GLN A 127 -29.45 4.14 -72.58
CA GLN A 127 -29.03 5.54 -72.48
C GLN A 127 -29.64 6.23 -71.25
N LYS A 128 -30.96 6.08 -71.03
CA LYS A 128 -31.64 6.63 -69.85
C LYS A 128 -31.07 6.09 -68.54
N LEU A 129 -30.77 4.80 -68.50
CA LEU A 129 -30.14 4.19 -67.33
C LEU A 129 -28.78 4.82 -67.04
N GLN A 130 -27.95 5.02 -68.07
CA GLN A 130 -26.63 5.65 -67.92
C GLN A 130 -26.74 7.10 -67.43
N GLU A 131 -27.69 7.88 -67.95
CA GLU A 131 -27.96 9.25 -67.48
C GLU A 131 -28.40 9.26 -66.00
N MET A 132 -29.33 8.39 -65.62
CA MET A 132 -29.80 8.28 -64.23
C MET A 132 -28.70 7.80 -63.27
N GLN A 133 -27.81 6.92 -63.70
CA GLN A 133 -26.63 6.48 -62.95
C GLN A 133 -25.64 7.62 -62.74
N SER A 134 -25.43 8.48 -63.74
CA SER A 134 -24.60 9.68 -63.61
C SER A 134 -25.16 10.65 -62.56
N VAL A 135 -26.48 10.85 -62.52
CA VAL A 135 -27.13 11.69 -61.50
C VAL A 135 -27.01 11.06 -60.11
N LEU A 136 -27.19 9.73 -59.99
CA LEU A 136 -26.99 9.02 -58.72
C LEU A 136 -25.57 9.20 -58.20
N ALA A 137 -24.56 9.11 -59.06
CA ALA A 137 -23.17 9.32 -58.69
C ALA A 137 -22.91 10.75 -58.17
N GLN A 138 -23.55 11.76 -58.77
CA GLN A 138 -23.46 13.15 -58.29
C GLN A 138 -24.03 13.31 -56.87
N TYR A 139 -25.20 12.70 -56.59
CA TYR A 139 -25.78 12.73 -55.25
C TYR A 139 -24.92 12.02 -54.20
N GLN A 140 -24.29 10.90 -54.58
CA GLN A 140 -23.36 10.19 -53.70
C GLN A 140 -22.11 11.05 -53.36
N VAL A 141 -21.55 11.76 -54.33
CA VAL A 141 -20.41 12.69 -54.10
C VAL A 141 -20.83 13.86 -53.21
N GLN A 142 -22.03 14.41 -53.40
CA GLN A 142 -22.56 15.47 -52.56
C GLN A 142 -22.71 14.99 -51.11
N GLN A 143 -23.27 13.80 -50.90
CA GLN A 143 -23.37 13.18 -49.57
C GLN A 143 -22.01 13.05 -48.91
N GLN A 144 -21.02 12.51 -49.62
CA GLN A 144 -19.66 12.33 -49.11
C GLN A 144 -19.00 13.67 -48.73
N THR A 145 -19.26 14.73 -49.48
CA THR A 145 -18.74 16.08 -49.18
C THR A 145 -19.35 16.64 -47.89
N ILE A 146 -20.65 16.42 -47.66
CA ILE A 146 -21.32 16.84 -46.43
C ILE A 146 -20.77 16.04 -45.23
N GLU A 147 -20.60 14.72 -45.38
CA GLU A 147 -20.00 13.86 -44.35
C GLU A 147 -18.59 14.30 -43.97
N GLN A 148 -17.75 14.68 -44.95
CA GLN A 148 -16.43 15.25 -44.70
C GLN A 148 -16.50 16.58 -43.94
N SER A 149 -17.44 17.46 -44.30
CA SER A 149 -17.66 18.72 -43.57
C SER A 149 -18.08 18.49 -42.13
N ILE A 150 -18.93 17.49 -41.86
CA ILE A 150 -19.34 17.11 -40.50
C ILE A 150 -18.12 16.60 -39.72
N ALA A 151 -17.30 15.75 -40.33
CA ALA A 151 -16.09 15.22 -39.69
C ALA A 151 -15.11 16.34 -39.29
N LEU A 152 -14.92 17.35 -40.15
CA LEU A 152 -14.10 18.52 -39.84
C LEU A 152 -14.67 19.33 -38.67
N LEU A 153 -15.96 19.65 -38.71
CA LEU A 153 -16.63 20.38 -37.61
C LEU A 153 -16.56 19.61 -36.29
N GLN A 154 -16.62 18.28 -36.31
CA GLN A 154 -16.44 17.47 -35.10
C GLN A 154 -15.01 17.58 -34.53
N GLN A 155 -13.99 17.61 -35.39
CA GLN A 155 -12.61 17.84 -34.95
C GLN A 155 -12.44 19.24 -34.34
N ASP A 156 -13.00 20.26 -34.99
CA ASP A 156 -12.96 21.64 -34.50
C ASP A 156 -13.70 21.79 -33.17
N LYS A 157 -14.83 21.08 -33.00
CA LYS A 157 -15.54 21.02 -31.71
C LYS A 157 -14.65 20.48 -30.59
N MET A 158 -13.84 19.46 -30.86
CA MET A 158 -12.93 18.90 -29.83
C MET A 158 -11.85 19.90 -29.44
N ARG A 159 -11.26 20.62 -30.41
CA ARG A 159 -10.29 21.68 -30.13
C ARG A 159 -10.90 22.84 -29.33
N ALA A 160 -12.06 23.35 -29.77
CA ALA A 160 -12.75 24.44 -29.08
C ALA A 160 -13.12 24.09 -27.64
N ARG A 161 -13.48 22.82 -27.35
CA ARG A 161 -13.70 22.35 -25.97
C ARG A 161 -12.42 22.35 -25.13
N VAL A 162 -11.31 21.88 -25.70
CA VAL A 162 -9.99 21.85 -25.06
C VAL A 162 -9.52 23.27 -24.74
N ASP A 163 -9.61 24.19 -25.70
CA ASP A 163 -9.16 25.57 -25.55
C ASP A 163 -9.98 26.31 -24.49
N ARG A 164 -11.31 26.16 -24.52
CA ARG A 164 -12.20 26.69 -23.47
C ARG A 164 -11.79 26.18 -22.09
N LEU A 165 -11.59 24.88 -21.93
CA LEU A 165 -11.22 24.30 -20.65
C LEU A 165 -9.82 24.75 -20.20
N ARG A 166 -8.87 24.97 -21.12
CA ARG A 166 -7.54 25.52 -20.82
C ARG A 166 -7.67 26.90 -20.14
N GLU A 167 -8.48 27.79 -20.72
CA GLU A 167 -8.74 29.13 -20.16
C GLU A 167 -9.45 29.05 -18.80
N GLU A 168 -10.42 28.15 -18.65
CA GLU A 168 -11.16 27.97 -17.39
C GLU A 168 -10.27 27.44 -16.25
N LEU A 169 -9.26 26.62 -16.55
CA LEU A 169 -8.36 26.04 -15.55
C LEU A 169 -7.19 26.94 -15.17
N GLN A 170 -6.75 27.85 -16.05
CA GLN A 170 -5.69 28.82 -15.78
C GLN A 170 -6.23 30.02 -15.00
N ARG A 171 -6.58 29.80 -13.74
CA ARG A 171 -7.14 30.85 -12.85
C ARG A 171 -6.32 30.99 -11.57
N SER A 172 -6.35 32.21 -11.03
CA SER A 172 -5.90 32.53 -9.67
C SER A 172 -7.09 32.76 -8.75
N GLY A 173 -6.95 32.45 -7.45
CA GLY A 173 -7.96 32.73 -6.45
C GLY A 173 -7.43 32.71 -5.02
N GLU A 174 -8.26 33.16 -4.09
CA GLU A 174 -7.94 33.16 -2.66
C GLU A 174 -8.78 32.11 -1.93
N GLN A 175 -8.15 31.35 -1.03
CA GLN A 175 -8.81 30.36 -0.19
C GLN A 175 -8.55 30.66 1.29
N LYS A 176 -9.64 30.84 2.03
CA LYS A 176 -9.60 30.99 3.50
C LYS A 176 -9.98 29.68 4.15
N VAL A 177 -9.04 29.08 4.86
CA VAL A 177 -9.20 27.75 5.45
C VAL A 177 -8.85 27.72 6.93
N SER A 178 -9.56 26.87 7.66
CA SER A 178 -9.25 26.52 9.04
C SER A 178 -8.88 25.05 9.12
N PHE A 179 -7.76 24.75 9.78
CA PHE A 179 -7.32 23.39 10.07
C PHE A 179 -6.98 23.25 11.56
N THR A 180 -7.30 22.08 12.12
CA THR A 180 -7.10 21.77 13.53
C THR A 180 -6.30 20.47 13.65
N ASN A 181 -5.18 20.50 14.36
CA ASN A 181 -4.28 19.38 14.55
C ASN A 181 -4.10 19.05 16.05
N VAL A 182 -3.82 17.78 16.37
CA VAL A 182 -3.38 17.35 17.70
C VAL A 182 -1.86 17.19 17.65
N CYS A 183 -1.15 18.05 18.39
CA CYS A 183 0.31 18.03 18.38
C CYS A 183 0.86 16.94 19.30
N SER A 184 1.98 16.33 18.89
CA SER A 184 2.64 15.30 19.69
C SER A 184 3.23 15.90 20.97
N SER A 185 3.27 15.11 22.05
CA SER A 185 3.72 15.56 23.37
C SER A 185 5.22 15.87 23.45
N ASP A 186 6.00 15.45 22.45
CA ASP A 186 7.43 15.71 22.28
C ASP A 186 7.73 16.91 21.36
N MET A 187 6.72 17.60 20.81
CA MET A 187 6.90 18.75 19.92
C MET A 187 6.86 20.09 20.66
N THR A 188 7.65 21.05 20.19
CA THR A 188 7.56 22.45 20.62
C THR A 188 6.33 23.15 20.04
N PHE A 189 5.89 24.24 20.67
CA PHE A 189 4.79 25.06 20.15
C PHE A 189 5.04 25.61 18.75
N ALA A 190 6.29 26.03 18.45
CA ALA A 190 6.65 26.52 17.12
C ALA A 190 6.54 25.41 16.06
N GLN A 191 6.96 24.18 16.37
CA GLN A 191 6.83 23.03 15.46
C GLN A 191 5.36 22.64 15.25
N CYS A 192 4.58 22.61 16.34
CA CYS A 192 3.14 22.35 16.32
C CYS A 192 2.37 23.38 15.47
N SER A 193 2.68 24.67 15.66
CA SER A 193 2.11 25.77 14.88
C SER A 193 2.45 25.63 13.41
N LYS A 194 3.74 25.47 13.07
CA LYS A 194 4.21 25.28 11.69
C LYS A 194 3.52 24.11 11.01
N GLN A 195 3.47 22.94 11.65
CA GLN A 195 2.81 21.75 11.10
C GLN A 195 1.31 22.01 10.85
N THR A 196 0.62 22.69 11.77
CA THR A 196 -0.80 22.99 11.61
C THR A 196 -1.04 23.98 10.47
N THR A 197 -0.16 24.96 10.28
CA THR A 197 -0.20 25.89 9.15
C THR A 197 0.06 25.17 7.82
N ASP A 198 1.05 24.26 7.76
CA ASP A 198 1.34 23.47 6.57
C ASP A 198 0.13 22.61 6.17
N LEU A 199 -0.53 21.97 7.14
CA LEU A 199 -1.77 21.20 6.92
C LEU A 199 -2.95 22.09 6.48
N ALA A 200 -3.03 23.32 7.01
CA ALA A 200 -4.02 24.29 6.54
C ALA A 200 -3.76 24.68 5.08
N LEU A 201 -2.52 24.95 4.68
CA LEU A 201 -2.16 25.25 3.30
C LEU A 201 -2.48 24.08 2.36
N GLN A 202 -2.24 22.84 2.77
CA GLN A 202 -2.65 21.66 2.00
C GLN A 202 -4.17 21.61 1.78
N LYS A 203 -4.95 21.91 2.83
CA LYS A 203 -6.41 22.04 2.71
C LYS A 203 -6.81 23.17 1.75
N ALA A 204 -6.11 24.30 1.77
CA ALA A 204 -6.37 25.41 0.83
C ALA A 204 -6.14 24.97 -0.63
N VAL A 205 -5.02 24.28 -0.91
CA VAL A 205 -4.72 23.75 -2.25
C VAL A 205 -5.80 22.77 -2.70
N SER A 206 -6.21 21.84 -1.83
CA SER A 206 -7.25 20.86 -2.15
C SER A 206 -8.61 21.53 -2.43
N GLN A 207 -9.01 22.50 -1.61
CA GLN A 207 -10.26 23.25 -1.83
C GLN A 207 -10.21 24.10 -3.11
N PHE A 208 -9.06 24.70 -3.42
CA PHE A 208 -8.87 25.44 -4.67
C PHE A 208 -8.97 24.53 -5.89
N GLN A 209 -8.38 23.33 -5.82
CA GLN A 209 -8.47 22.33 -6.88
C GLN A 209 -9.93 21.95 -7.16
N LEU A 210 -10.71 21.67 -6.11
CA LEU A 210 -12.13 21.34 -6.24
C LEU A 210 -12.93 22.51 -6.81
N TRP A 211 -12.67 23.73 -6.32
CA TRP A 211 -13.32 24.95 -6.82
C TRP A 211 -13.07 25.16 -8.32
N LEU A 212 -11.83 25.01 -8.80
CA LEU A 212 -11.50 25.12 -10.22
C LEU A 212 -12.32 24.15 -11.09
N ILE A 213 -12.49 22.92 -10.59
CA ILE A 213 -13.22 21.87 -11.29
C ILE A 213 -14.71 22.12 -11.25
N ASP A 214 -15.26 22.53 -10.11
CA ASP A 214 -16.69 22.82 -9.95
C ASP A 214 -17.14 24.02 -10.80
N GLU A 215 -16.27 25.03 -10.96
CA GLU A 215 -16.53 26.23 -11.76
C GLU A 215 -16.28 26.05 -13.26
N SER A 216 -15.78 24.89 -13.69
CA SER A 216 -15.59 24.59 -15.12
C SER A 216 -16.91 24.28 -15.83
N SER A 217 -17.02 24.63 -17.11
CA SER A 217 -18.22 24.42 -17.92
C SER A 217 -18.58 22.94 -18.10
N GLU A 218 -17.61 22.04 -17.98
CA GLU A 218 -17.77 20.58 -18.13
C GLU A 218 -17.43 19.81 -16.85
N SER A 219 -17.70 20.40 -15.68
CA SER A 219 -17.34 19.87 -14.36
C SER A 219 -17.69 18.40 -14.15
N ASN A 220 -18.88 17.96 -14.58
CA ASN A 220 -19.31 16.56 -14.46
C ASN A 220 -18.44 15.58 -15.27
N ALA A 221 -17.96 15.99 -16.44
CA ALA A 221 -17.13 15.15 -17.30
C ALA A 221 -15.70 15.01 -16.74
N ILE A 222 -15.15 16.09 -16.19
CA ILE A 222 -13.75 16.13 -15.78
C ILE A 222 -13.49 15.65 -14.34
N LYS A 223 -14.50 15.67 -13.46
CA LYS A 223 -14.38 15.22 -12.04
C LYS A 223 -13.81 13.80 -11.91
N GLY A 224 -14.21 12.90 -12.80
CA GLY A 224 -13.76 11.50 -12.78
C GLY A 224 -12.29 11.30 -13.14
N GLN A 225 -11.64 12.30 -13.77
CA GLN A 225 -10.25 12.22 -14.23
C GLN A 225 -9.28 13.06 -13.37
N LEU A 226 -9.78 13.74 -12.34
CA LEU A 226 -8.98 14.65 -11.52
C LEU A 226 -7.78 13.96 -10.84
N SER A 227 -7.92 12.67 -10.48
CA SER A 227 -6.84 11.88 -9.87
C SER A 227 -5.67 11.61 -10.80
N ASN A 228 -5.85 11.76 -12.12
CA ASN A 228 -4.88 11.38 -13.14
C ASN A 228 -4.18 12.60 -13.77
N VAL A 229 -4.53 13.81 -13.33
CA VAL A 229 -4.08 15.07 -13.93
C VAL A 229 -3.65 16.06 -12.85
N SER A 230 -2.38 16.49 -12.89
CA SER A 230 -1.90 17.60 -12.08
C SER A 230 -2.32 18.94 -12.68
N LEU A 231 -3.00 19.77 -11.88
CA LEU A 231 -3.32 21.16 -12.24
C LEU A 231 -2.16 22.13 -11.93
N ASN A 232 -1.05 21.65 -11.35
CA ASN A 232 0.10 22.43 -10.90
C ASN A 232 -0.33 23.72 -10.16
N ILE A 233 -0.90 23.54 -8.97
CA ILE A 233 -1.37 24.66 -8.16
C ILE A 233 -0.19 25.24 -7.38
N HIS A 234 0.07 26.53 -7.58
CA HIS A 234 1.13 27.28 -6.93
C HIS A 234 0.57 28.18 -5.83
N LEU A 235 1.22 28.17 -4.67
CA LEU A 235 0.96 29.13 -3.59
C LEU A 235 1.77 30.40 -3.83
N LEU A 236 1.08 31.47 -4.22
CA LEU A 236 1.70 32.78 -4.48
C LEU A 236 2.03 33.50 -3.17
N LYS A 237 1.09 33.47 -2.22
CA LYS A 237 1.20 34.13 -0.92
C LYS A 237 0.30 33.44 0.09
N HIS A 238 0.67 33.45 1.37
CA HIS A 238 -0.26 33.13 2.44
C HIS A 238 -0.08 34.04 3.65
N GLU A 239 -1.13 34.13 4.45
CA GLU A 239 -1.16 34.86 5.71
C GLU A 239 -1.90 34.04 6.76
N VAL A 240 -1.31 33.89 7.94
CA VAL A 240 -1.95 33.26 9.09
C VAL A 240 -2.81 34.31 9.79
N VAL A 241 -4.13 34.17 9.67
CA VAL A 241 -5.13 35.11 10.21
C VAL A 241 -5.33 34.91 11.71
N ASP A 242 -5.32 33.65 12.16
CA ASP A 242 -5.45 33.27 13.57
C ASP A 242 -4.72 31.95 13.81
N SER A 243 -4.04 31.81 14.94
CA SER A 243 -3.41 30.55 15.34
C SER A 243 -3.32 30.40 16.84
N GLY A 244 -3.67 29.22 17.36
CA GLY A 244 -3.60 28.94 18.80
C GLY A 244 -4.34 27.68 19.22
N PHE A 245 -4.28 27.36 20.51
CA PHE A 245 -5.06 26.26 21.08
C PHE A 245 -6.52 26.64 21.18
N TYR A 246 -7.37 25.86 20.52
CA TYR A 246 -8.81 26.10 20.48
C TYR A 246 -9.53 25.58 21.73
N ASP A 247 -9.10 24.43 22.28
CA ASP A 247 -9.74 23.75 23.40
C ASP A 247 -8.74 23.19 24.43
N GLY A 248 -7.51 23.68 24.43
CA GLY A 248 -6.43 23.24 25.32
C GLY A 248 -5.73 21.94 24.90
N MET A 249 -6.27 21.18 23.94
CA MET A 249 -5.64 19.96 23.40
C MET A 249 -5.32 20.06 21.91
N ARG A 250 -6.14 20.79 21.15
CA ARG A 250 -6.01 20.92 19.70
C ARG A 250 -5.53 22.30 19.29
N PHE A 251 -4.51 22.33 18.44
CA PHE A 251 -3.97 23.55 17.84
C PHE A 251 -4.71 23.84 16.53
N ARG A 252 -5.17 25.08 16.35
CA ARG A 252 -5.89 25.53 15.16
C ARG A 252 -5.08 26.60 14.44
N SER A 253 -5.08 26.55 13.11
CA SER A 253 -4.54 27.59 12.24
C SER A 253 -5.60 27.98 11.20
N ILE A 254 -5.86 29.28 11.09
CA ILE A 254 -6.69 29.89 10.04
C ILE A 254 -5.75 30.61 9.08
N VAL A 255 -5.79 30.24 7.81
CA VAL A 255 -4.88 30.73 6.78
C VAL A 255 -5.67 31.26 5.60
N ASN A 256 -5.27 32.44 5.10
CA ASN A 256 -5.65 32.94 3.79
C ASN A 256 -4.52 32.63 2.82
N ALA A 257 -4.81 31.92 1.73
CA ALA A 257 -3.85 31.50 0.73
C ALA A 257 -4.24 32.02 -0.66
N GLN A 258 -3.33 32.72 -1.33
CA GLN A 258 -3.46 33.10 -2.74
C GLN A 258 -2.81 32.02 -3.61
N LEU A 259 -3.61 31.42 -4.49
CA LEU A 259 -3.26 30.25 -5.27
C LEU A 259 -3.46 30.55 -6.76
N GLU A 260 -2.66 29.91 -7.61
CA GLU A 260 -2.78 29.98 -9.06
C GLU A 260 -2.56 28.61 -9.68
N ALA A 261 -3.45 28.18 -10.58
CA ALA A 261 -3.29 26.94 -11.31
C ALA A 261 -2.57 27.18 -12.64
N ARG A 262 -1.55 26.35 -12.92
CA ARG A 262 -0.76 26.38 -14.15
C ARG A 262 -0.72 24.98 -14.79
N PRO A 263 -1.89 24.44 -15.20
CA PRO A 263 -1.97 23.11 -15.77
C PRO A 263 -1.07 22.95 -17.00
N ALA A 264 -0.54 21.74 -17.21
CA ALA A 264 0.23 21.42 -18.41
C ALA A 264 -0.64 21.53 -19.67
N GLU A 265 -0.02 21.76 -20.83
CA GLU A 265 -0.74 21.92 -22.12
C GLU A 265 -1.65 20.75 -22.47
N ASN A 266 -1.29 19.52 -22.07
CA ASN A 266 -2.09 18.32 -22.32
C ASN A 266 -3.14 18.01 -21.23
N ALA A 267 -3.19 18.80 -20.14
CA ALA A 267 -4.11 18.56 -19.02
C ALA A 267 -5.59 18.61 -19.44
N PRO A 268 -6.05 19.57 -20.28
CA PRO A 268 -7.45 19.61 -20.71
C PRO A 268 -7.87 18.36 -21.49
N CYS A 269 -7.02 17.81 -22.39
CA CYS A 269 -7.35 16.57 -23.12
C CYS A 269 -7.46 15.36 -22.19
N LYS A 270 -6.57 15.24 -21.20
CA LYS A 270 -6.64 14.16 -20.21
C LYS A 270 -7.91 14.25 -19.36
N LEU A 271 -8.30 15.46 -18.95
CA LEU A 271 -9.52 15.70 -18.19
C LEU A 271 -10.78 15.41 -19.01
N LEU A 272 -10.81 15.78 -20.29
CA LEU A 272 -11.94 15.53 -21.20
C LEU A 272 -11.94 14.11 -21.80
N ASN A 273 -10.89 13.31 -21.55
CA ASN A 273 -10.65 12.01 -22.19
C ASN A 273 -10.68 12.10 -23.73
N ILE A 274 -10.01 13.11 -24.28
CA ILE A 274 -9.87 13.40 -25.72
C ILE A 274 -8.44 13.06 -26.15
N ASP A 275 -8.28 12.64 -27.41
CA ASP A 275 -6.96 12.36 -27.98
C ASP A 275 -6.03 13.58 -27.94
N SER A 276 -4.76 13.35 -27.59
CA SER A 276 -3.74 14.40 -27.47
C SER A 276 -3.56 15.26 -28.73
N GLN A 277 -3.91 14.76 -29.92
CA GLN A 277 -3.82 15.52 -31.18
C GLN A 277 -4.66 16.81 -31.18
N TYR A 278 -5.66 16.91 -30.31
CA TYR A 278 -6.52 18.09 -30.18
C TYR A 278 -6.00 19.10 -29.15
N CYS A 279 -4.94 18.77 -28.39
CA CYS A 279 -4.33 19.66 -27.40
C CYS A 279 -3.19 20.52 -27.93
N PHE A 280 -2.66 20.21 -29.11
CA PHE A 280 -1.52 20.91 -29.69
C PHE A 280 -1.89 21.52 -31.04
N ALA A 281 -1.27 22.65 -31.37
CA ALA A 281 -1.39 23.23 -32.71
C ALA A 281 -0.90 22.22 -33.77
N PRO A 282 -1.54 22.14 -34.95
CA PRO A 282 -1.15 21.19 -35.99
C PRO A 282 0.32 21.37 -36.39
N GLY A 283 1.15 20.35 -36.15
CA GLY A 283 2.59 20.35 -36.41
C GLY A 283 3.49 20.54 -35.19
N GLN A 284 2.94 20.84 -34.01
CA GLN A 284 3.67 20.79 -32.74
C GLN A 284 3.41 19.44 -32.06
N GLY A 285 4.35 18.51 -32.23
CA GLY A 285 4.43 17.34 -31.37
C GLY A 285 4.82 17.73 -29.95
N ASP A 286 4.52 16.86 -28.99
CA ASP A 286 4.78 16.99 -27.56
C ASP A 286 6.29 17.22 -27.28
N MET A 287 6.72 18.47 -27.40
CA MET A 287 8.04 18.91 -26.98
C MET A 287 7.94 19.23 -25.50
N SER A 288 8.26 18.24 -24.68
CA SER A 288 8.42 18.40 -23.24
C SER A 288 9.52 19.43 -22.95
N GLN A 289 9.10 20.68 -22.75
CA GLN A 289 9.98 21.67 -22.13
C GLN A 289 10.06 21.33 -20.64
N GLN A 290 11.21 20.79 -20.26
CA GLN A 290 11.66 20.76 -18.87
C GLN A 290 11.81 22.20 -18.38
N GLN A 291 10.76 22.72 -17.75
CA GLN A 291 10.93 23.78 -16.76
C GLN A 291 11.07 23.11 -15.38
N GLN A 292 12.28 23.21 -14.83
CA GLN A 292 12.52 23.03 -13.41
C GLN A 292 11.67 24.06 -12.68
N GLU A 293 10.72 23.62 -11.83
CA GLU A 293 10.45 24.18 -10.50
C GLU A 293 9.21 23.55 -9.84
N VAL A 294 9.03 23.84 -8.55
CA VAL A 294 8.59 22.90 -7.53
C VAL A 294 7.08 22.59 -7.57
N ALA A 295 6.71 21.50 -8.25
CA ALA A 295 5.40 20.87 -8.15
C ALA A 295 5.23 20.16 -6.79
N TRP A 296 4.03 20.22 -6.19
CA TRP A 296 3.68 19.39 -5.04
C TRP A 296 3.03 18.11 -5.54
N ILE A 297 3.52 16.98 -5.07
CA ILE A 297 3.26 15.66 -5.63
C ILE A 297 2.77 14.72 -4.55
N ASN A 298 1.81 13.87 -4.89
CA ASN A 298 1.22 12.95 -3.93
C ASN A 298 2.14 11.74 -3.73
N LEU A 299 2.50 11.48 -2.48
CA LEU A 299 3.28 10.34 -2.05
C LEU A 299 2.43 9.47 -1.12
N ALA A 300 2.07 8.28 -1.58
CA ALA A 300 1.42 7.28 -0.76
C ALA A 300 2.46 6.33 -0.15
N ILE A 301 2.46 6.18 1.18
CA ILE A 301 3.38 5.28 1.90
C ILE A 301 2.55 4.18 2.55
N ARG A 302 2.91 2.93 2.25
CA ARG A 302 2.29 1.73 2.80
C ARG A 302 3.36 0.80 3.36
N SER A 303 3.06 0.15 4.47
CA SER A 303 3.93 -0.85 5.11
C SER A 303 3.17 -2.14 5.35
N ASN A 304 3.89 -3.26 5.47
CA ASN A 304 3.33 -4.55 5.88
C ASN A 304 2.91 -4.59 7.37
N GLN A 305 3.17 -3.53 8.12
CA GLN A 305 2.82 -3.40 9.54
C GLN A 305 1.86 -2.24 9.76
N HIS A 306 1.01 -2.36 10.79
CA HIS A 306 0.14 -1.27 11.27
C HIS A 306 0.70 -0.63 12.55
N GLY A 307 0.34 0.63 12.82
CA GLY A 307 0.80 1.37 14.00
C GLY A 307 2.30 1.67 13.98
N ASP A 308 2.90 1.73 12.80
CA ASP A 308 4.25 2.22 12.60
C ASP A 308 4.28 3.76 12.62
N ARG A 309 5.48 4.34 12.69
CA ARG A 309 5.67 5.80 12.68
C ARG A 309 6.36 6.20 11.39
N VAL A 310 5.70 7.02 10.59
CA VAL A 310 6.21 7.56 9.33
C VAL A 310 6.71 8.99 9.56
N THR A 311 8.00 9.21 9.31
CA THR A 311 8.65 10.52 9.41
C THR A 311 9.24 10.89 8.05
N ILE A 312 9.01 12.11 7.58
CA ILE A 312 9.55 12.61 6.31
C ILE A 312 10.25 13.93 6.57
N GLY A 313 11.55 14.03 6.23
CA GLY A 313 12.35 15.23 6.51
C GLY A 313 12.39 15.62 7.99
N GLY A 314 12.24 14.65 8.90
CA GLY A 314 12.16 14.87 10.35
C GLY A 314 10.77 15.24 10.90
N VAL A 315 9.74 15.34 10.04
CA VAL A 315 8.35 15.64 10.45
C VAL A 315 7.53 14.34 10.52
N ASN A 316 6.76 14.15 11.58
CA ASN A 316 5.92 12.97 11.78
C ASN A 316 4.55 13.12 11.08
N TYR A 317 4.21 12.15 10.24
CA TYR A 317 2.96 12.11 9.46
C TYR A 317 1.98 11.02 9.93
N GLY A 318 2.29 10.33 11.03
CA GLY A 318 1.41 9.31 11.62
C GLY A 318 1.86 7.88 11.30
N SER A 319 0.90 6.99 11.05
CA SER A 319 1.13 5.57 10.75
C SER A 319 0.66 5.24 9.35
N THR A 320 1.29 4.24 8.71
CA THR A 320 0.81 3.74 7.42
C THR A 320 -0.58 3.09 7.54
N PRO A 321 -1.42 3.15 6.48
CA PRO A 321 -1.20 3.87 5.22
C PRO A 321 -1.32 5.39 5.39
N VAL A 322 -0.41 6.14 4.78
CA VAL A 322 -0.42 7.61 4.80
C VAL A 322 -0.22 8.17 3.40
N GLU A 323 -0.98 9.21 3.06
CA GLU A 323 -0.88 9.95 1.80
C GLU A 323 -0.50 11.39 2.12
N VAL A 324 0.57 11.89 1.51
CA VAL A 324 1.14 13.22 1.80
C VAL A 324 1.49 13.93 0.50
N LEU A 325 1.20 15.23 0.44
CA LEU A 325 1.68 16.09 -0.64
C LEU A 325 3.05 16.66 -0.24
N LEU A 326 4.05 16.47 -1.08
CA LEU A 326 5.42 16.95 -0.86
C LEU A 326 5.94 17.68 -2.09
N PRO A 327 6.78 18.71 -1.93
CA PRO A 327 7.43 19.37 -3.08
C PRO A 327 8.33 18.37 -3.82
N VAL A 328 8.47 18.51 -5.14
CA VAL A 328 9.45 17.74 -5.91
C VAL A 328 10.86 17.95 -5.36
N GLY A 329 11.63 16.88 -5.36
CA GLY A 329 12.98 16.85 -4.81
C GLY A 329 13.20 15.68 -3.86
N LYS A 330 14.34 15.71 -3.17
CA LYS A 330 14.79 14.63 -2.30
C LYS A 330 14.17 14.77 -0.91
N HIS A 331 13.52 13.72 -0.46
CA HIS A 331 12.94 13.62 0.88
C HIS A 331 13.45 12.36 1.57
N GLN A 332 13.90 12.50 2.80
CA GLN A 332 14.29 11.36 3.62
C GLN A 332 13.07 10.80 4.33
N ILE A 333 12.75 9.54 4.03
CA ILE A 333 11.61 8.82 4.59
C ILE A 333 12.13 7.82 5.60
N LYS A 334 11.58 7.87 6.80
CA LYS A 334 11.91 6.99 7.91
C LYS A 334 10.63 6.34 8.45
N ILE A 335 10.59 5.01 8.49
CA ILE A 335 9.47 4.24 9.03
C ILE A 335 9.98 3.38 10.19
N GLU A 336 9.36 3.56 11.36
CA GLU A 336 9.80 2.93 12.61
C GLU A 336 8.66 2.19 13.29
N LYS A 337 8.96 0.98 13.78
CA LYS A 337 8.07 0.19 14.63
C LYS A 337 8.89 -0.60 15.63
N GLU A 338 8.44 -0.63 16.88
CA GLU A 338 9.07 -1.42 17.93
C GLU A 338 9.10 -2.91 17.56
N GLY A 339 10.25 -3.57 17.76
CA GLY A 339 10.46 -4.97 17.37
C GLY A 339 10.90 -5.16 15.91
N PHE A 340 10.89 -4.11 15.08
CA PHE A 340 11.31 -4.16 13.67
C PHE A 340 12.58 -3.36 13.43
N ARG A 341 13.27 -3.65 12.33
CA ARG A 341 14.37 -2.83 11.84
C ARG A 341 13.79 -1.54 11.26
N THR A 342 14.34 -0.39 11.67
CA THR A 342 14.02 0.91 11.07
C THR A 342 14.27 0.86 9.57
N PHE A 343 13.26 1.25 8.79
CA PHE A 343 13.42 1.49 7.37
C PHE A 343 13.73 2.97 7.16
N GLU A 344 14.80 3.27 6.42
CA GLU A 344 15.20 4.64 6.13
C GLU A 344 15.73 4.71 4.70
N GLN A 345 15.15 5.61 3.90
CA GLN A 345 15.51 5.78 2.50
C GLN A 345 15.32 7.22 2.04
N GLU A 346 16.29 7.77 1.32
CA GLU A 346 16.11 9.01 0.55
C GLU A 346 15.36 8.69 -0.74
N VAL A 347 14.25 9.40 -0.97
CA VAL A 347 13.43 9.24 -2.17
C VAL A 347 13.37 10.56 -2.90
N ASN A 348 13.69 10.52 -4.19
CA ASN A 348 13.51 11.66 -5.08
C ASN A 348 12.09 11.64 -5.63
N ILE A 349 11.30 12.67 -5.32
CA ILE A 349 9.91 12.80 -5.75
C ILE A 349 9.86 13.65 -7.01
N THR A 350 9.46 13.04 -8.12
CA THR A 350 9.34 13.70 -9.45
C THR A 350 7.95 13.55 -10.06
N SER A 351 7.16 12.58 -9.61
CA SER A 351 5.78 12.29 -10.03
C SER A 351 5.04 11.55 -8.91
N ASP A 352 3.72 11.47 -8.98
CA ASP A 352 2.92 10.73 -7.99
C ASP A 352 3.45 9.29 -7.89
N GLN A 353 3.71 8.84 -6.67
CA GLN A 353 4.30 7.53 -6.45
C GLN A 353 3.81 6.89 -5.15
N THR A 354 3.81 5.55 -5.14
CA THR A 354 3.51 4.76 -3.94
C THR A 354 4.75 4.01 -3.51
N ILE A 355 5.18 4.21 -2.26
CA ILE A 355 6.23 3.43 -1.64
C ILE A 355 5.59 2.34 -0.81
N ARG A 356 5.95 1.08 -1.09
CA ARG A 356 5.59 -0.07 -0.27
C ARG A 356 6.82 -0.56 0.47
N VAL A 357 6.76 -0.58 1.79
CA VAL A 357 7.84 -0.99 2.67
C VAL A 357 7.50 -2.31 3.35
N ASN A 358 8.44 -3.24 3.33
CA ASN A 358 8.37 -4.44 4.16
C ASN A 358 9.32 -4.26 5.35
N LEU A 359 8.77 -3.94 6.51
CA LEU A 359 9.50 -3.96 7.77
C LEU A 359 9.81 -5.41 8.14
N HIS A 360 11.08 -5.67 8.43
CA HIS A 360 11.58 -6.95 8.89
C HIS A 360 11.75 -6.93 10.40
N GLU A 361 11.26 -7.97 11.07
CA GLU A 361 11.49 -8.16 12.50
C GLU A 361 12.99 -8.15 12.81
N LYS A 362 13.34 -7.48 13.90
CA LYS A 362 14.70 -7.51 14.41
C LYS A 362 14.92 -8.88 15.03
N ALA A 363 15.54 -9.80 14.28
CA ALA A 363 15.96 -11.08 14.82
C ALA A 363 16.75 -10.87 16.12
N ASN A 364 16.21 -11.35 17.23
CA ASN A 364 16.85 -11.31 18.55
C ASN A 364 17.30 -12.73 18.88
N PRO A 365 18.41 -13.22 18.27
CA PRO A 365 18.90 -14.55 18.59
C PRO A 365 19.28 -14.56 20.08
N LEU A 366 18.62 -15.43 20.86
CA LEU A 366 18.93 -15.63 22.26
C LEU A 366 20.41 -16.02 22.40
N ARG A 367 21.14 -15.36 23.30
CA ARG A 367 22.56 -15.68 23.60
C ARG A 367 22.68 -16.17 25.03
N VAL A 368 23.47 -17.22 25.25
CA VAL A 368 23.84 -17.66 26.61
C VAL A 368 24.49 -16.48 27.34
N GLY A 369 24.05 -16.21 28.57
CA GLY A 369 24.58 -15.11 29.39
C GLY A 369 24.00 -13.73 29.06
N GLN A 370 23.07 -13.61 28.11
CA GLN A 370 22.38 -12.35 27.83
C GLN A 370 21.61 -11.88 29.05
N LYS A 371 21.89 -10.65 29.49
CA LYS A 371 21.25 -10.00 30.64
C LYS A 371 20.14 -9.06 30.18
N PHE A 372 18.99 -9.13 30.82
CA PHE A 372 17.88 -8.20 30.58
C PHE A 372 16.96 -8.14 31.81
N ALA A 373 16.06 -7.17 31.85
CA ALA A 373 15.01 -7.08 32.86
C ALA A 373 13.71 -6.65 32.18
N ASP A 374 12.59 -7.29 32.54
CA ASP A 374 11.29 -6.93 31.98
C ASP A 374 10.76 -5.65 32.65
N SER A 375 10.19 -4.74 31.85
CA SER A 375 9.51 -3.54 32.34
C SER A 375 8.01 -3.79 32.51
N GLY A 376 7.50 -3.72 33.74
CA GLY A 376 6.07 -3.93 34.04
C GLY A 376 5.18 -2.69 33.82
N LYS A 377 3.87 -2.91 33.72
CA LYS A 377 2.84 -1.85 33.53
C LYS A 377 2.81 -0.80 34.66
N SER A 378 3.29 -1.16 35.85
CA SER A 378 3.14 -0.37 37.09
C SER A 378 4.45 0.28 37.61
N LYS A 379 5.44 0.60 36.73
CA LYS A 379 6.81 1.00 37.15
C LYS A 379 7.53 -0.03 38.06
N VAL A 380 7.08 -1.29 38.04
CA VAL A 380 7.75 -2.39 38.75
C VAL A 380 8.99 -2.78 37.96
N SER A 381 10.16 -2.65 38.57
CA SER A 381 11.42 -3.16 38.01
C SER A 381 11.52 -4.65 38.33
N ALA A 382 11.35 -5.50 37.33
CA ALA A 382 11.65 -6.93 37.48
C ALA A 382 13.14 -7.14 37.79
N PRO A 383 13.52 -8.26 38.42
CA PRO A 383 14.93 -8.61 38.60
C PRO A 383 15.65 -8.72 37.25
N GLU A 384 16.94 -8.33 37.21
CA GLU A 384 17.81 -8.65 36.08
C GLU A 384 17.94 -10.17 35.97
N VAL A 385 17.56 -10.73 34.82
CA VAL A 385 17.63 -12.15 34.50
C VAL A 385 18.72 -12.43 33.47
N ILE A 386 19.22 -13.67 33.44
CA ILE A 386 20.30 -14.12 32.56
C ILE A 386 19.84 -15.36 31.79
N THR A 387 19.96 -15.31 30.46
CA THR A 387 19.55 -16.39 29.55
C THR A 387 20.43 -17.64 29.62
N ILE A 388 19.79 -18.79 29.71
CA ILE A 388 20.32 -20.14 29.50
C ILE A 388 19.63 -20.73 28.26
N LEU A 389 20.40 -21.37 27.39
CA LEU A 389 19.89 -21.99 26.16
C LEU A 389 19.70 -23.50 26.33
N PRO A 390 18.84 -24.13 25.50
CA PRO A 390 18.73 -25.59 25.41
C PRO A 390 20.10 -26.22 25.13
N GLY A 391 20.31 -27.42 25.65
CA GLY A 391 21.55 -28.14 25.45
C GLY A 391 21.78 -29.27 26.43
N GLN A 392 22.95 -29.89 26.29
CA GLN A 392 23.39 -31.00 27.15
C GLN A 392 24.24 -30.44 28.30
N TYR A 393 23.80 -30.71 29.52
CA TYR A 393 24.45 -30.26 30.75
C TYR A 393 24.84 -31.46 31.62
N LEU A 394 25.85 -31.29 32.46
CA LEU A 394 26.30 -32.31 33.42
C LEU A 394 26.04 -31.81 34.85
N LEU A 395 25.21 -32.55 35.58
CA LEU A 395 24.68 -32.23 36.90
C LEU A 395 25.02 -33.31 37.92
N GLY A 396 24.65 -33.10 39.17
CA GLY A 396 24.89 -34.01 40.29
C GLY A 396 26.34 -34.01 40.76
N GLU A 397 26.59 -34.80 41.81
CA GLU A 397 27.93 -34.98 42.35
C GLU A 397 28.91 -35.45 41.27
N ASN A 398 30.09 -34.82 41.22
CA ASN A 398 31.12 -35.06 40.19
C ASN A 398 30.64 -34.90 38.73
N ALA A 399 29.55 -34.17 38.50
CA ALA A 399 28.95 -33.97 37.17
C ALA A 399 28.57 -35.30 36.47
N ALA A 400 28.11 -36.28 37.25
CA ALA A 400 27.81 -37.64 36.79
C ALA A 400 26.45 -37.79 36.06
N LYS A 401 25.50 -36.86 36.23
CA LYS A 401 24.16 -36.90 35.62
C LYS A 401 24.15 -36.07 34.34
N GLN A 402 24.05 -36.71 33.18
CA GLN A 402 23.78 -36.00 31.92
C GLN A 402 22.30 -35.58 31.85
N TYR A 403 22.05 -34.31 31.56
CA TYR A 403 20.71 -33.74 31.48
C TYR A 403 20.55 -32.95 30.19
N ASN A 404 19.49 -33.23 29.44
CA ASN A 404 19.12 -32.48 28.25
C ASN A 404 18.08 -31.43 28.60
N LEU A 405 18.49 -30.16 28.59
CA LEU A 405 17.56 -29.04 28.69
C LEU A 405 16.97 -28.80 27.30
N ASP A 406 15.66 -28.98 27.15
CA ASP A 406 14.93 -28.89 25.89
C ASP A 406 14.38 -27.50 25.56
N HIS A 407 14.46 -26.56 26.51
CA HIS A 407 13.94 -25.20 26.36
C HIS A 407 14.95 -24.14 26.86
N ALA A 408 14.79 -22.91 26.39
CA ALA A 408 15.54 -21.77 26.90
C ALA A 408 14.80 -21.18 28.11
N PHE A 409 15.55 -20.62 29.06
CA PHE A 409 14.97 -19.86 30.16
C PHE A 409 15.88 -18.70 30.56
N ALA A 410 15.37 -17.76 31.36
CA ALA A 410 16.19 -16.74 31.99
C ALA A 410 16.01 -16.77 33.51
N LEU A 411 17.09 -16.90 34.28
CA LEU A 411 17.03 -16.94 35.75
C LEU A 411 17.50 -15.62 36.34
N SER A 412 16.93 -15.18 37.47
CA SER A 412 17.38 -13.95 38.14
C SER A 412 18.86 -14.02 38.53
N SER A 413 19.60 -12.97 38.18
CA SER A 413 21.05 -12.83 38.39
C SER A 413 21.45 -12.88 39.87
N THR A 414 20.53 -12.50 40.77
CA THR A 414 20.65 -12.54 42.23
C THR A 414 19.44 -13.23 42.85
N PRO A 415 19.48 -13.62 44.14
CA PRO A 415 18.28 -13.89 44.93
C PRO A 415 17.36 -12.67 44.93
N VAL A 416 16.07 -12.91 45.15
CA VAL A 416 15.10 -11.83 45.35
C VAL A 416 15.49 -11.05 46.61
N THR A 417 15.62 -9.74 46.47
CA THR A 417 16.04 -8.85 47.55
C THR A 417 14.87 -8.45 48.45
N VAL A 418 15.18 -7.98 49.67
CA VAL A 418 14.20 -7.38 50.58
C VAL A 418 13.41 -6.26 49.89
N SER A 419 14.07 -5.37 49.14
CA SER A 419 13.38 -4.28 48.44
C SER A 419 12.45 -4.76 47.32
N GLN A 420 12.82 -5.82 46.59
CA GLN A 420 11.97 -6.40 45.55
C GLN A 420 10.74 -7.07 46.17
N PHE A 421 10.92 -7.82 47.25
CA PHE A 421 9.83 -8.46 47.97
C PHE A 421 8.91 -7.45 48.67
N GLU A 422 9.47 -6.36 49.21
CA GLU A 422 8.71 -5.26 49.81
C GLU A 422 7.77 -4.59 48.80
N ASN A 423 8.19 -4.44 47.54
CA ASN A 423 7.33 -3.92 46.48
C ASN A 423 6.12 -4.83 46.24
N PHE A 424 6.34 -6.14 46.18
CA PHE A 424 5.27 -7.13 46.07
C PHE A 424 4.26 -6.99 47.23
N VAL A 425 4.75 -7.00 48.47
CA VAL A 425 3.90 -6.90 49.66
C VAL A 425 3.16 -5.55 49.70
N THR A 426 3.82 -4.45 49.34
CA THR A 426 3.23 -3.11 49.35
C THR A 426 2.07 -2.98 48.37
N GLN A 427 2.21 -3.55 47.17
CA GLN A 427 1.20 -3.50 46.12
C GLN A 427 0.03 -4.46 46.35
N THR A 428 0.31 -5.64 46.89
CA THR A 428 -0.70 -6.71 47.03
C THR A 428 -1.32 -6.79 48.42
N LYS A 429 -0.69 -6.16 49.42
CA LYS A 429 -0.98 -6.33 50.86
C LYS A 429 -0.86 -7.79 51.31
N TYR A 430 -0.01 -8.56 50.65
CA TYR A 430 0.25 -9.96 50.96
C TYR A 430 0.80 -10.14 52.37
N LYS A 431 0.37 -11.20 53.07
CA LYS A 431 0.92 -11.65 54.35
C LYS A 431 1.59 -13.01 54.14
N THR A 432 2.84 -13.13 54.57
CA THR A 432 3.62 -14.37 54.42
C THR A 432 3.15 -15.47 55.36
N ASP A 433 3.52 -16.72 55.06
CA ASP A 433 3.28 -17.85 55.97
C ASP A 433 3.93 -17.60 57.35
N ALA A 434 5.09 -16.94 57.40
CA ALA A 434 5.75 -16.55 58.64
C ALA A 434 4.94 -15.53 59.45
N GLU A 435 4.39 -14.50 58.79
CA GLU A 435 3.52 -13.49 59.42
C GLU A 435 2.21 -14.11 59.91
N LEU A 436 1.63 -15.05 59.16
CA LEU A 436 0.39 -15.72 59.53
C LEU A 436 0.56 -16.69 60.71
N LYS A 437 1.71 -17.38 60.77
CA LYS A 437 2.05 -18.30 61.87
C LYS A 437 2.73 -17.60 63.05
N ASN A 438 3.11 -16.34 62.87
CA ASN A 438 3.94 -15.56 63.79
C ASN A 438 5.25 -16.29 64.18
N LEU A 439 5.90 -16.88 63.18
CA LEU A 439 7.00 -17.82 63.38
C LEU A 439 7.94 -17.88 62.18
N CYS A 440 9.25 -17.78 62.43
CA CYS A 440 10.29 -18.14 61.48
C CYS A 440 11.34 -19.04 62.15
N ILE A 441 11.81 -20.07 61.44
CA ILE A 441 12.90 -20.91 61.91
C ILE A 441 14.21 -20.12 61.81
N SER A 442 14.91 -19.97 62.92
CA SER A 442 16.22 -19.31 63.00
C SER A 442 17.33 -20.29 63.32
N VAL A 443 18.53 -20.00 62.84
CA VAL A 443 19.77 -20.58 63.37
C VAL A 443 20.37 -19.60 64.38
N ASN A 444 20.41 -19.97 65.66
CA ASN A 444 21.08 -19.21 66.73
C ASN A 444 22.18 -20.09 67.35
N GLU A 445 23.43 -19.62 67.35
CA GLU A 445 24.57 -20.29 68.03
C GLU A 445 24.67 -21.81 67.76
N SER A 446 24.36 -22.23 66.53
CA SER A 446 24.32 -23.63 66.02
C SER A 446 23.05 -24.44 66.28
N GLU A 447 22.03 -23.90 66.95
CA GLU A 447 20.72 -24.53 67.10
C GLU A 447 19.71 -24.00 66.07
N ILE A 448 18.98 -24.91 65.43
CA ILE A 448 17.87 -24.60 64.54
C ILE A 448 16.58 -24.68 65.35
N ALA A 449 15.96 -23.53 65.61
CA ALA A 449 14.76 -23.45 66.44
C ALA A 449 13.73 -22.47 65.86
N PRO A 450 12.42 -22.74 66.06
CA PRO A 450 11.39 -21.78 65.74
C PRO A 450 11.47 -20.56 66.66
N VAL A 451 11.48 -19.35 66.09
CA VAL A 451 11.48 -18.08 66.83
C VAL A 451 10.15 -17.37 66.59
N SER A 452 9.45 -17.04 67.67
CA SER A 452 8.21 -16.25 67.64
C SER A 452 8.49 -14.79 67.30
N ASP A 453 7.47 -14.08 66.78
CA ASP A 453 7.57 -12.66 66.38
C ASP A 453 8.69 -12.39 65.35
N SER A 454 8.96 -13.39 64.51
CA SER A 454 10.01 -13.37 63.48
C SER A 454 9.43 -13.61 62.09
N ASP A 455 9.80 -12.74 61.15
CA ASP A 455 9.33 -12.74 59.77
C ASP A 455 10.41 -12.16 58.82
N TRP A 456 10.05 -11.92 57.56
CA TRP A 456 10.99 -11.39 56.56
C TRP A 456 11.46 -9.96 56.82
N ARG A 457 10.76 -9.18 57.66
CA ARG A 457 11.18 -7.84 58.10
C ARG A 457 12.06 -7.89 59.34
N ASN A 458 11.88 -8.90 60.18
CA ASN A 458 12.65 -9.13 61.39
C ASN A 458 13.15 -10.59 61.49
N PRO A 459 14.14 -11.00 60.67
CA PRO A 459 14.58 -12.40 60.59
C PRO A 459 15.57 -12.83 61.70
N GLY A 460 15.75 -12.00 62.73
CA GLY A 460 16.73 -12.21 63.81
C GLY A 460 18.11 -11.58 63.58
N PHE A 461 18.32 -10.89 62.46
CA PHE A 461 19.52 -10.09 62.18
C PHE A 461 19.18 -8.90 61.27
N LYS A 462 20.09 -7.91 61.21
CA LYS A 462 19.89 -6.72 60.38
C LYS A 462 20.06 -7.04 58.89
N GLN A 463 19.04 -6.74 58.10
CA GLN A 463 19.08 -6.83 56.64
C GLN A 463 19.09 -5.43 55.99
N SER A 464 19.77 -5.33 54.85
CA SER A 464 19.70 -4.15 53.98
C SER A 464 18.63 -4.35 52.90
N LYS A 465 18.27 -3.29 52.19
CA LYS A 465 17.36 -3.37 51.03
C LYS A 465 17.84 -4.32 49.94
N ASP A 466 19.16 -4.45 49.80
CA ASP A 466 19.83 -5.32 48.82
C ASP A 466 20.21 -6.70 49.41
N SER A 467 19.82 -7.01 50.65
CA SER A 467 19.98 -8.36 51.19
C SER A 467 18.94 -9.30 50.58
N PRO A 468 19.23 -10.62 50.46
CA PRO A 468 18.23 -11.59 50.04
C PRO A 468 17.07 -11.62 51.05
N VAL A 469 15.84 -11.67 50.57
CA VAL A 469 14.69 -11.90 51.44
C VAL A 469 14.76 -13.32 52.02
N VAL A 470 14.54 -13.43 53.32
CA VAL A 470 14.50 -14.70 54.06
C VAL A 470 13.26 -14.74 54.92
N CYS A 471 13.04 -15.82 55.69
CA CYS A 471 11.79 -16.03 56.44
C CYS A 471 10.57 -15.99 55.51
N VAL A 472 10.73 -16.56 54.31
CA VAL A 472 9.68 -16.76 53.32
C VAL A 472 9.54 -18.24 53.01
N SER A 473 8.30 -18.72 52.93
CA SER A 473 8.03 -20.10 52.56
C SER A 473 8.10 -20.31 51.04
N GLN A 474 8.05 -21.55 50.60
CA GLN A 474 7.94 -21.84 49.16
C GLN A 474 6.62 -21.31 48.59
N ASN A 475 5.54 -21.26 49.39
CA ASN A 475 4.27 -20.66 48.97
C ASN A 475 4.41 -19.17 48.72
N ASP A 476 5.10 -18.46 49.61
CA ASP A 476 5.36 -17.02 49.48
C ASP A 476 6.19 -16.73 48.22
N ALA A 477 7.21 -17.55 47.96
CA ALA A 477 8.04 -17.46 46.77
C ALA A 477 7.23 -17.72 45.47
N LYS A 478 6.34 -18.72 45.48
CA LYS A 478 5.39 -18.99 44.38
C LYS A 478 4.38 -17.85 44.20
N ALA A 479 3.90 -17.23 45.27
CA ALA A 479 2.99 -16.09 45.22
C ALA A 479 3.67 -14.85 44.60
N TYR A 480 4.91 -14.57 44.99
CA TYR A 480 5.73 -13.52 44.38
C TYR A 480 5.92 -13.73 42.88
N ALA A 481 6.29 -14.94 42.46
CA ALA A 481 6.46 -15.27 41.04
C ALA A 481 5.16 -15.05 40.24
N ARG A 482 4.00 -15.49 40.75
CA ARG A 482 2.69 -15.27 40.11
C ARG A 482 2.34 -13.78 39.98
N TRP A 483 2.62 -12.99 41.02
CA TRP A 483 2.42 -11.55 40.98
C TRP A 483 3.32 -10.90 39.92
N LEU A 484 4.60 -11.27 39.88
CA LEU A 484 5.54 -10.73 38.90
C LEU A 484 5.12 -11.08 37.47
N SER A 485 4.58 -12.29 37.25
CA SER A 485 4.01 -12.66 35.96
C SER A 485 2.87 -11.75 35.53
N LYS A 486 1.98 -11.39 36.46
CA LYS A 486 0.84 -10.51 36.19
C LYS A 486 1.29 -9.08 35.86
N GLU A 487 2.28 -8.55 36.58
CA GLU A 487 2.75 -7.17 36.39
C GLU A 487 3.56 -6.98 35.10
N THR A 488 4.32 -8.00 34.69
CA THR A 488 5.20 -7.94 33.52
C THR A 488 4.52 -8.46 32.25
N GLY A 489 3.52 -9.33 32.37
CA GLY A 489 2.90 -10.03 31.24
C GLY A 489 3.68 -11.25 30.74
N PHE A 490 4.82 -11.58 31.37
CA PHE A 490 5.61 -12.77 31.07
C PHE A 490 5.40 -13.86 32.13
N THR A 491 5.80 -15.11 31.85
CA THR A 491 5.66 -16.20 32.82
C THR A 491 6.89 -16.28 33.72
N TYR A 492 6.69 -15.98 35.01
CA TYR A 492 7.65 -16.18 36.09
C TYR A 492 7.24 -17.35 37.01
N ARG A 493 8.23 -18.15 37.43
CA ARG A 493 8.09 -19.26 38.37
C ARG A 493 9.37 -19.50 39.18
N LEU A 494 9.35 -20.45 40.11
CA LEU A 494 10.57 -20.99 40.70
C LEU A 494 11.27 -21.91 39.70
N PRO A 495 12.62 -21.98 39.70
CA PRO A 495 13.34 -22.93 38.86
C PRO A 495 13.09 -24.37 39.32
N THR A 496 13.20 -25.33 38.41
CA THR A 496 13.40 -26.73 38.78
C THR A 496 14.77 -26.90 39.43
N GLU A 497 15.01 -28.06 40.03
CA GLU A 497 16.32 -28.39 40.56
C GLU A 497 17.40 -28.32 39.48
N GLU A 498 17.14 -28.93 38.33
CA GLU A 498 18.09 -28.97 37.23
C GLU A 498 18.37 -27.60 36.63
N GLU A 499 17.33 -26.76 36.44
CA GLU A 499 17.52 -25.38 35.95
C GLU A 499 18.38 -24.55 36.91
N TRP A 500 18.15 -24.69 38.22
CA TRP A 500 18.94 -24.01 39.24
C TRP A 500 20.41 -24.46 39.18
N GLU A 501 20.65 -25.78 39.12
CA GLU A 501 22.00 -26.32 39.10
C GLU A 501 22.76 -26.00 37.80
N ILE A 502 22.08 -26.00 36.65
CA ILE A 502 22.65 -25.53 35.36
C ILE A 502 23.16 -24.10 35.50
N ALA A 503 22.34 -23.21 36.07
CA ALA A 503 22.71 -21.82 36.29
C ALA A 503 23.85 -21.68 37.31
N ALA A 504 23.84 -22.49 38.37
CA ALA A 504 24.85 -22.47 39.43
C ALA A 504 26.23 -22.86 38.89
N ARG A 505 26.27 -23.94 38.08
CA ARG A 505 27.48 -24.48 37.46
C ARG A 505 28.04 -23.57 36.39
N ALA A 506 27.18 -22.92 35.59
CA ALA A 506 27.60 -22.06 34.49
C ALA A 506 28.65 -22.72 33.57
N GLY A 507 28.47 -24.02 33.28
CA GLY A 507 29.38 -24.85 32.48
C GLY A 507 30.50 -25.55 33.27
N SER A 508 30.66 -25.25 34.56
CA SER A 508 31.63 -25.94 35.42
C SER A 508 31.17 -27.34 35.82
N LYS A 509 32.14 -28.27 35.91
CA LYS A 509 31.94 -29.65 36.37
C LYS A 509 32.40 -29.88 37.81
N THR A 510 32.81 -28.82 38.52
CA THR A 510 33.37 -28.90 39.88
C THR A 510 32.32 -28.65 40.97
N ASP A 511 32.69 -28.89 42.23
CA ASP A 511 31.81 -28.71 43.40
C ASP A 511 31.28 -27.27 43.54
N TYR A 512 32.17 -26.29 43.36
CA TYR A 512 31.86 -24.87 43.24
C TYR A 512 32.16 -24.42 41.83
N TRP A 513 31.51 -23.37 41.33
CA TRP A 513 31.76 -22.89 39.96
C TRP A 513 33.21 -22.44 39.73
N TRP A 514 33.98 -22.15 40.80
CA TRP A 514 35.41 -21.80 40.74
C TRP A 514 36.38 -22.96 41.02
N GLY A 515 35.90 -24.18 41.27
CA GLY A 515 36.75 -25.35 41.52
C GLY A 515 36.21 -26.30 42.60
N ASN A 516 36.98 -27.35 42.93
CA ASN A 516 36.58 -28.39 43.90
C ASN A 516 36.91 -28.05 45.37
N LYS A 517 37.67 -26.97 45.61
CA LYS A 517 38.03 -26.53 46.96
C LYS A 517 37.28 -25.26 47.30
N PHE A 518 36.71 -25.21 48.50
CA PHE A 518 36.09 -24.00 48.99
C PHE A 518 37.15 -22.90 49.14
N GLY A 519 36.83 -21.70 48.65
CA GLY A 519 37.70 -20.52 48.80
C GLY A 519 37.18 -19.63 49.91
N ALA A 520 37.95 -19.47 50.99
CA ALA A 520 37.62 -18.50 52.04
C ALA A 520 37.44 -17.11 51.44
N GLY A 521 36.39 -16.40 51.87
CA GLY A 521 36.04 -15.08 51.35
C GLY A 521 35.41 -15.04 49.96
N LYS A 522 35.16 -16.18 49.28
CA LYS A 522 34.53 -16.22 47.95
C LYS A 522 33.00 -16.32 47.96
N ALA A 523 32.41 -16.66 49.10
CA ALA A 523 30.98 -16.78 49.31
C ALA A 523 30.65 -16.59 50.79
N ASN A 524 29.40 -16.26 51.10
CA ASN A 524 28.93 -16.17 52.48
C ASN A 524 28.35 -17.52 52.94
N THR A 525 29.19 -18.41 53.44
CA THR A 525 28.75 -19.61 54.16
C THR A 525 29.16 -19.53 55.64
N GLY A 526 28.72 -20.50 56.42
CA GLY A 526 29.28 -20.73 57.74
C GLY A 526 30.79 -20.96 57.64
N TRP A 527 31.55 -20.38 58.57
CA TRP A 527 33.01 -20.47 58.63
C TRP A 527 33.77 -19.99 57.38
N ALA A 528 33.14 -19.21 56.49
CA ALA A 528 33.80 -18.72 55.27
C ALA A 528 34.85 -17.62 55.49
N GLY A 529 35.03 -17.15 56.73
CA GLY A 529 35.98 -16.09 57.09
C GLY A 529 35.53 -14.69 56.66
N THR A 530 34.25 -14.48 56.39
CA THR A 530 33.68 -13.17 56.06
C THR A 530 33.09 -12.50 57.30
N SER A 531 32.81 -11.19 57.24
CA SER A 531 32.16 -10.46 58.34
C SER A 531 30.73 -10.95 58.63
N TRP A 532 30.10 -11.65 57.68
CA TRP A 532 28.72 -12.14 57.77
C TRP A 532 28.62 -13.64 58.11
N SER A 533 29.70 -14.40 57.95
CA SER A 533 29.75 -15.84 58.22
C SER A 533 29.28 -16.16 59.63
N ASN A 534 28.34 -17.11 59.75
CA ASN A 534 27.67 -17.50 60.99
C ASN A 534 26.92 -16.37 61.73
N LYS A 535 26.70 -15.21 61.09
CA LYS A 535 26.03 -14.05 61.73
C LYS A 535 24.79 -13.58 60.97
N SER A 536 24.87 -13.43 59.65
CA SER A 536 23.76 -12.91 58.85
C SER A 536 23.93 -13.18 57.35
N THR A 537 22.92 -12.84 56.56
CA THR A 537 23.10 -12.69 55.12
C THR A 537 24.02 -11.51 54.78
N SER A 538 24.64 -11.56 53.60
CA SER A 538 25.32 -10.42 52.99
C SER A 538 24.37 -9.74 51.98
N PRO A 539 24.59 -8.45 51.62
CA PRO A 539 23.98 -7.89 50.42
C PRO A 539 24.25 -8.79 49.20
N VAL A 540 23.29 -8.86 48.27
CA VAL A 540 23.51 -9.58 47.01
C VAL A 540 24.66 -8.92 46.24
N LYS A 541 25.35 -9.69 45.40
CA LYS A 541 26.54 -9.23 44.64
C LYS A 541 27.74 -8.82 45.52
N ALA A 542 27.79 -9.24 46.79
CA ALA A 542 28.96 -9.01 47.66
C ALA A 542 30.21 -9.83 47.23
N PHE A 543 29.99 -10.92 46.48
CA PHE A 543 31.05 -11.80 45.96
C PHE A 543 31.03 -11.84 44.43
N ALA A 544 32.09 -12.37 43.82
CA ALA A 544 32.19 -12.49 42.37
C ALA A 544 31.08 -13.39 41.79
N PRO A 545 30.56 -13.08 40.59
CA PRO A 545 29.61 -13.95 39.91
C PRO A 545 30.32 -15.12 39.23
N ASN A 546 29.56 -16.16 38.87
CA ASN A 546 30.05 -17.23 38.00
C ASN A 546 30.24 -16.77 36.55
N ALA A 547 30.71 -17.66 35.67
CA ALA A 547 31.07 -17.34 34.28
C ALA A 547 29.92 -16.75 33.43
N LEU A 548 28.66 -16.98 33.82
CA LEU A 548 27.48 -16.44 33.15
C LEU A 548 26.95 -15.15 33.80
N GLY A 549 27.51 -14.74 34.93
CA GLY A 549 27.12 -13.52 35.63
C GLY A 549 26.12 -13.73 36.77
N PHE A 550 25.83 -14.97 37.19
CA PHE A 550 25.01 -15.24 38.36
C PHE A 550 25.82 -15.03 39.64
N TYR A 551 25.31 -14.21 40.55
CA TYR A 551 25.87 -13.97 41.88
C TYR A 551 25.28 -14.96 42.87
N ASP A 552 25.90 -15.15 44.04
CA ASP A 552 25.30 -15.83 45.20
C ASP A 552 24.72 -17.23 44.93
N MET A 553 25.22 -17.96 43.92
CA MET A 553 24.84 -19.36 43.64
C MET A 553 25.51 -20.35 44.63
N VAL A 554 26.39 -19.85 45.49
CA VAL A 554 27.09 -20.58 46.54
C VAL A 554 26.99 -19.73 47.81
N GLY A 555 26.30 -20.24 48.83
CA GLY A 555 26.08 -19.56 50.09
C GLY A 555 25.07 -18.42 50.02
N ASN A 556 25.20 -17.50 50.97
CA ASN A 556 24.24 -16.45 51.35
C ASN A 556 22.93 -17.04 51.88
N VAL A 557 22.08 -17.60 51.03
CA VAL A 557 20.82 -18.24 51.43
C VAL A 557 20.58 -19.49 50.59
N TRP A 558 19.95 -20.49 51.20
CA TRP A 558 19.35 -21.58 50.44
C TRP A 558 18.24 -21.01 49.56
N GLU A 559 18.10 -21.49 48.34
CA GLU A 559 17.15 -20.94 47.39
C GLU A 559 16.08 -21.98 47.03
N TRP A 560 14.81 -21.64 47.27
CA TRP A 560 13.68 -22.50 46.94
C TRP A 560 13.62 -22.85 45.45
N THR A 561 13.44 -24.14 45.15
CA THR A 561 13.08 -24.63 43.81
C THR A 561 11.57 -24.90 43.71
N GLY A 562 11.10 -25.29 42.53
CA GLY A 562 9.72 -25.65 42.26
C GLY A 562 9.26 -27.01 42.80
N ASP A 563 10.17 -27.83 43.37
CA ASP A 563 9.88 -29.20 43.83
C ASP A 563 8.79 -29.20 44.93
N SER A 564 7.77 -30.05 44.80
CA SER A 564 6.63 -30.09 45.72
C SER A 564 6.98 -30.52 47.15
N ARG A 565 8.11 -31.19 47.35
CA ARG A 565 8.62 -31.60 48.67
C ARG A 565 9.30 -30.47 49.44
N GLY A 566 9.52 -29.32 48.79
CA GLY A 566 10.22 -28.18 49.38
C GLY A 566 11.74 -28.35 49.32
N LEU A 567 12.27 -28.55 48.13
CA LEU A 567 13.71 -28.59 47.89
C LEU A 567 14.27 -27.17 47.78
N ALA A 568 15.41 -26.94 48.43
CA ALA A 568 16.22 -25.74 48.29
C ALA A 568 17.69 -26.10 47.97
N LYS A 569 18.39 -25.22 47.25
CA LYS A 569 19.77 -25.45 46.76
C LYS A 569 20.69 -24.28 47.17
N GLY A 570 22.01 -24.51 47.14
CA GLY A 570 23.02 -23.44 47.18
C GLY A 570 23.70 -23.15 48.51
N GLY A 571 23.22 -23.66 49.65
CA GLY A 571 23.83 -23.40 50.96
C GLY A 571 23.51 -22.01 51.52
N ALA A 572 23.87 -21.74 52.78
CA ALA A 572 23.57 -20.46 53.42
C ALA A 572 24.67 -20.00 54.39
N TRP A 573 24.54 -18.75 54.85
CA TRP A 573 25.47 -18.04 55.74
C TRP A 573 25.79 -18.74 57.08
N SER A 574 24.92 -19.64 57.52
CA SER A 574 25.01 -20.40 58.77
C SER A 574 25.36 -21.89 58.59
N PHE A 575 25.55 -22.35 57.35
CA PHE A 575 25.79 -23.77 57.02
C PHE A 575 27.23 -24.00 56.56
N SER A 576 27.70 -25.24 56.73
CA SER A 576 29.04 -25.64 56.29
C SER A 576 29.25 -25.33 54.80
N PRO A 577 30.45 -24.90 54.37
CA PRO A 577 30.76 -24.73 52.96
C PRO A 577 30.51 -25.99 52.11
N GLU A 578 30.60 -27.18 52.71
CA GLU A 578 30.31 -28.47 52.05
C GLU A 578 28.84 -28.60 51.61
N MET A 579 27.92 -27.88 52.25
CA MET A 579 26.50 -27.87 51.87
C MET A 579 26.17 -26.79 50.82
N ALA A 580 27.17 -26.00 50.40
CA ALA A 580 27.01 -24.99 49.36
C ALA A 580 27.51 -25.47 47.99
N LYS A 581 27.78 -26.77 47.82
CA LYS A 581 28.15 -27.33 46.52
C LYS A 581 26.97 -27.27 45.57
N ALA A 582 27.23 -27.18 44.27
CA ALA A 582 26.19 -26.99 43.25
C ALA A 582 25.10 -28.08 43.29
N TYR A 583 25.45 -29.30 43.70
CA TYR A 583 24.55 -30.43 43.79
C TYR A 583 23.93 -30.63 45.18
N SER A 584 24.36 -29.89 46.22
CA SER A 584 23.83 -30.06 47.57
C SER A 584 22.36 -29.66 47.67
N GLU A 585 21.59 -30.49 48.38
CA GLU A 585 20.15 -30.36 48.54
C GLU A 585 19.78 -30.15 50.01
N LEU A 586 18.77 -29.31 50.26
CA LEU A 586 18.13 -29.18 51.56
C LEU A 586 16.62 -29.30 51.39
N PHE A 587 16.00 -30.22 52.14
CA PHE A 587 14.53 -30.33 52.21
C PHE A 587 13.99 -29.55 53.39
N VAL A 588 13.10 -28.60 53.12
CA VAL A 588 12.40 -27.80 54.13
C VAL A 588 10.91 -27.81 53.76
N GLY A 589 10.03 -28.05 54.73
CA GLY A 589 8.59 -28.16 54.43
C GLY A 589 8.06 -26.93 53.67
N PRO A 590 7.23 -27.06 52.61
CA PRO A 590 6.86 -25.94 51.73
C PRO A 590 6.20 -24.73 52.40
N THR A 591 5.56 -24.93 53.56
CA THR A 591 4.91 -23.86 54.36
C THR A 591 5.82 -23.30 55.46
N THR A 592 7.05 -23.80 55.56
CA THR A 592 8.02 -23.42 56.57
C THR A 592 8.84 -22.23 56.07
N ALA A 593 8.98 -21.22 56.91
CA ALA A 593 9.84 -20.07 56.66
C ALA A 593 11.09 -20.18 57.55
N ALA A 594 12.26 -19.90 56.99
CA ALA A 594 13.52 -19.95 57.72
C ALA A 594 14.44 -18.77 57.36
N ASN A 595 15.22 -18.27 58.30
CA ASN A 595 16.09 -17.09 58.11
C ASN A 595 17.37 -17.38 57.30
N TYR A 596 17.52 -18.62 56.85
CA TYR A 596 18.58 -19.09 55.98
C TYR A 596 18.05 -19.55 54.61
N VAL A 597 16.75 -19.41 54.33
CA VAL A 597 16.13 -19.78 53.04
C VAL A 597 15.47 -18.55 52.40
N GLY A 598 15.85 -18.27 51.17
CA GLY A 598 15.25 -17.28 50.26
C GLY A 598 14.91 -17.94 48.92
N PHE A 599 14.88 -17.17 47.83
CA PHE A 599 14.57 -17.71 46.50
C PHE A 599 15.02 -16.82 45.35
N ARG A 600 14.97 -17.40 44.15
CA ARG A 600 15.08 -16.75 42.85
C ARG A 600 13.87 -17.00 42.00
N VAL A 601 13.74 -16.21 40.94
CA VAL A 601 12.69 -16.41 39.93
C VAL A 601 13.31 -16.71 38.58
N LEU A 602 12.66 -17.62 37.87
CA LEU A 602 12.92 -17.97 36.48
C LEU A 602 11.81 -17.39 35.61
N ARG A 603 12.20 -16.81 34.48
CA ARG A 603 11.35 -16.28 33.42
C ARG A 603 11.42 -17.17 32.19
N GLU A 604 10.29 -17.64 31.71
CA GLU A 604 10.19 -18.43 30.48
C GLU A 604 10.45 -17.55 29.25
N LEU A 605 11.11 -18.11 28.22
CA LEU A 605 11.57 -17.37 27.03
C LEU A 605 10.71 -17.58 25.79
#